data_AF-A0A1F7AIZ4-F1
#
_entry.id   AF-A0A1F7AIZ4-F1
#
_cell.length_a   1.000
_cell.length_b   1.000
_cell.length_c   1.000
_cell.angle_alpha   90.00
_cell.angle_beta   90.00
_cell.angle_gamma   90.00
#
_symmetry.space_group_name_H-M   'P 1'
#
loop_
_entity.id
_entity.type
_entity.pdbx_description
1 polymer ?
#
loop_
_entity_poly.entity_id
_entity_poly.type
_entity_poly.pdbx_seq_one_letter_code
_entity_poly.pdbx_strand_id
1 'polypeptide(L)'
;MLKWCVKEKEDRRQVKKMQADFLERNINIIVPALLGWELNNYLGRSYPAELALAKYSYFKTFRLTESLLLNLEVSRLAFRIMKKAGVTFYDASYHALALLLKGTFLTADKKYYEKAKGFGNIKLLRDY
;
A
#
# COMPACT_ATOMS: atom_id res chain seq x y z
N MET A 1 0.27 3.41 2.89
CA MET A 1 1.71 3.72 3.02
C MET A 1 2.08 5.13 2.55
N LEU A 2 1.57 5.63 1.41
CA LEU A 2 1.83 7.03 0.97
C LEU A 2 1.62 8.06 2.10
N LYS A 3 0.53 7.94 2.87
CA LYS A 3 0.22 8.81 4.03
C LYS A 3 1.30 8.85 5.13
N TRP A 4 2.32 7.98 5.13
CA TRP A 4 3.47 8.05 6.05
C TRP A 4 4.46 9.16 5.67
N CYS A 5 4.50 9.56 4.40
CA CYS A 5 5.48 10.51 3.85
C CYS A 5 4.89 11.92 3.63
N VAL A 6 3.55 12.02 3.68
CA VAL A 6 2.79 13.25 3.44
C VAL A 6 2.21 13.77 4.76
N LYS A 7 2.22 15.09 4.95
CA LYS A 7 1.51 15.71 6.08
C LYS A 7 0.01 15.76 5.78
N GLU A 8 -0.67 14.61 5.85
CA GLU A 8 -2.13 14.56 5.76
C GLU A 8 -2.78 14.57 7.15
N LYS A 9 -3.94 15.23 7.25
CA LYS A 9 -4.71 15.32 8.51
C LYS A 9 -5.62 14.10 8.72
N GLU A 10 -6.11 13.51 7.63
CA GLU A 10 -7.05 12.38 7.67
C GLU A 10 -6.33 11.06 8.02
N ASP A 11 -6.97 10.21 8.83
CA ASP A 11 -6.45 8.94 9.34
C ASP A 11 -5.13 9.03 10.12
N ARG A 12 -4.72 10.23 10.55
CA ARG A 12 -3.42 10.44 11.19
C ARG A 12 -3.22 9.57 12.45
N ARG A 13 -4.30 9.33 13.21
CA ARG A 13 -4.25 8.46 14.40
C ARG A 13 -3.98 7.01 14.00
N GLN A 14 -4.69 6.50 12.99
CA GLN A 14 -4.55 5.14 12.49
C GLN A 14 -3.19 4.91 11.83
N VAL A 15 -2.71 5.90 11.06
CA VAL A 15 -1.36 5.88 10.49
C VAL A 15 -0.30 5.74 11.59
N LYS A 16 -0.39 6.56 12.65
CA LYS A 16 0.57 6.50 13.77
C LYS A 16 0.48 5.18 14.53
N LYS A 17 -0.73 4.69 14.78
CA LYS A 17 -0.95 3.40 15.46
C LYS A 17 -0.32 2.26 14.66
N MET A 18 -0.63 2.16 13.37
CA MET A 18 -0.05 1.14 12.49
C MET A 18 1.48 1.22 12.43
N GLN A 19 2.02 2.44 12.41
CA GLN A 19 3.46 2.65 12.43
C GLN A 19 4.08 2.16 13.75
N ALA A 20 3.46 2.45 14.89
CA ALA A 20 3.90 1.94 16.19
C ALA A 20 3.82 0.41 16.23
N ASP A 21 2.68 -0.18 15.84
CA ASP A 21 2.49 -1.63 15.78
C ASP A 21 3.54 -2.33 14.89
N PHE A 22 3.93 -1.69 13.78
CA PHE A 22 4.99 -2.21 12.91
C PHE A 22 6.38 -2.11 13.58
N LEU A 23 6.70 -0.97 14.21
CA LEU A 23 7.99 -0.77 14.88
C LEU A 23 8.15 -1.67 16.11
N GLU A 24 7.05 -1.93 16.83
CA GLU A 24 6.97 -2.85 17.96
C GLU A 24 6.89 -4.33 17.54
N ARG A 25 6.85 -4.61 16.23
CA ARG A 25 6.74 -5.96 15.64
C ARG A 25 5.43 -6.69 15.99
N ASN A 26 4.38 -5.96 16.34
CA ASN A 26 3.02 -6.48 16.51
C ASN A 26 2.40 -6.87 15.16
N ILE A 27 2.87 -6.27 14.07
CA ILE A 27 2.47 -6.59 12.70
C ILE A 27 3.68 -6.71 11.77
N ASN A 28 3.52 -7.47 10.69
CA ASN A 28 4.41 -7.46 9.54
C ASN A 28 3.76 -6.68 8.39
N ILE A 29 4.50 -5.75 7.80
CA ILE A 29 4.06 -5.02 6.61
C ILE A 29 4.87 -5.52 5.40
N ILE A 30 4.15 -6.10 4.44
CA ILE A 30 4.69 -6.49 3.14
C ILE A 30 4.05 -5.61 2.08
N VAL A 31 4.88 -5.09 1.17
CA VAL A 31 4.43 -4.21 0.08
C VAL A 31 4.94 -4.75 -1.25
N PRO A 32 4.19 -4.64 -2.36
CA PRO A 32 4.76 -4.86 -3.69
C PRO A 32 5.93 -3.89 -3.94
N ALA A 33 6.95 -4.33 -4.67
CA ALA A 33 8.06 -3.47 -5.09
C ALA A 33 7.59 -2.24 -5.91
N LEU A 34 6.38 -2.32 -6.49
CA LEU A 34 5.69 -1.20 -7.14
C LEU A 34 5.55 0.04 -6.23
N LEU A 35 5.41 -0.13 -4.91
CA LEU A 35 5.23 0.97 -3.98
C LEU A 35 6.36 2.00 -4.06
N GLY A 36 7.60 1.55 -4.27
CA GLY A 36 8.75 2.44 -4.42
C GLY A 36 8.58 3.37 -5.62
N TRP A 37 8.10 2.85 -6.75
CA TRP A 37 7.85 3.63 -7.96
C TRP A 37 6.70 4.61 -7.79
N GLU A 38 5.58 4.17 -7.21
CA GLU A 38 4.42 5.02 -6.96
C GLU A 38 4.75 6.16 -5.99
N LEU A 39 5.49 5.86 -4.91
CA LEU A 39 5.92 6.85 -3.94
C LEU A 39 6.87 7.87 -4.57
N ASN A 40 7.88 7.44 -5.33
CA ASN A 40 8.81 8.37 -5.98
C ASN A 40 8.13 9.22 -7.05
N ASN A 41 7.20 8.65 -7.83
CA ASN A 41 6.40 9.40 -8.78
C ASN A 41 5.57 10.49 -8.07
N TYR A 42 4.93 10.16 -6.95
CA TYR A 42 4.20 11.13 -6.16
C TYR A 42 5.12 12.22 -5.59
N LEU A 43 6.23 11.83 -4.96
CA LEU A 43 7.16 12.76 -4.31
C LEU A 43 7.79 13.72 -5.32
N GLY A 44 8.26 13.21 -6.46
CA GLY A 44 8.89 14.02 -7.51
C GLY A 44 7.93 15.00 -8.20
N ARG A 45 6.63 14.69 -8.23
CA ARG A 45 5.59 15.61 -8.74
C ARG A 45 5.14 16.65 -7.71
N SER A 46 5.26 16.33 -6.42
CA SER A 46 4.68 17.11 -5.33
C SER A 46 5.68 18.03 -4.62
N TYR A 47 6.98 17.79 -4.78
CA TYR A 47 8.03 18.49 -4.06
C TYR A 47 9.24 18.79 -4.97
N PRO A 48 10.05 19.81 -4.63
CA PRO A 48 11.38 19.97 -5.23
C PRO A 48 12.25 18.72 -5.03
N ALA A 49 13.15 18.46 -5.98
CA ALA A 49 13.93 17.22 -6.06
C ALA A 49 14.65 16.86 -4.75
N GLU A 50 15.31 17.82 -4.10
CA GLU A 50 16.02 17.59 -2.83
C GLU A 50 15.09 17.19 -1.69
N LEU A 51 13.93 17.86 -1.58
CA LEU A 51 12.94 17.53 -0.55
C LEU A 51 12.26 16.18 -0.83
N ALA A 52 11.99 15.87 -2.10
CA ALA A 52 11.50 14.56 -2.51
C ALA A 52 12.48 13.45 -2.10
N LEU A 53 13.78 13.64 -2.38
CA LEU A 53 14.83 12.71 -2.01
C LEU A 53 14.96 12.54 -0.49
N ALA A 54 14.92 13.64 0.27
CA ALA A 54 14.97 13.59 1.73
C ALA A 54 13.78 12.80 2.32
N LYS A 55 12.57 13.02 1.78
CA LYS A 55 11.35 12.29 2.18
C LYS A 55 11.43 10.81 1.84
N TYR A 56 11.91 10.46 0.65
CA TYR A 56 12.09 9.07 0.26
C TYR A 56 13.17 8.38 1.11
N SER A 57 14.27 9.07 1.41
CA SER A 57 15.32 8.58 2.28
C SER A 57 14.79 8.27 3.69
N TYR A 58 13.98 9.17 4.25
CA TYR A 58 13.27 8.92 5.52
C TYR A 58 12.38 7.67 5.43
N PHE A 59 11.59 7.53 4.36
CA PHE A 59 10.76 6.35 4.17
C PHE A 59 11.55 5.04 4.15
N LYS A 60 12.74 5.02 3.52
CA LYS A 60 13.58 3.81 3.48
C LYS A 60 14.14 3.41 4.86
N THR A 61 14.17 4.31 5.85
CA THR A 61 14.56 3.97 7.23
C THR A 61 13.61 2.97 7.89
N PHE A 62 12.34 2.87 7.43
CA PHE A 62 11.38 1.89 7.94
C PHE A 62 11.69 0.45 7.53
N ARG A 63 12.57 0.22 6.55
CA ARG A 63 13.01 -1.12 6.10
C ARG A 63 11.85 -2.09 5.87
N LEU A 64 10.80 -1.63 5.20
CA LEU A 64 9.64 -2.45 4.85
C LEU A 64 10.06 -3.65 4.00
N THR A 65 9.38 -4.78 4.18
CA THR A 65 9.60 -5.95 3.34
C THR A 65 8.95 -5.72 1.97
N GLU A 66 9.79 -5.57 0.95
CA GLU A 66 9.35 -5.46 -0.43
C GLU A 66 9.23 -6.85 -1.06
N SER A 67 8.05 -7.14 -1.59
CA SER A 67 7.78 -8.35 -2.37
C SER A 67 8.05 -8.08 -3.84
N LEU A 68 9.02 -8.81 -4.38
CA LEU A 68 9.29 -8.91 -5.82
C LEU A 68 8.41 -9.97 -6.50
N LEU A 69 7.45 -10.53 -5.77
CA LEU A 69 6.61 -11.62 -6.23
C LEU A 69 5.59 -11.12 -7.26
N LEU A 70 5.98 -11.17 -8.52
CA LEU A 70 5.08 -11.07 -9.67
C LEU A 70 5.15 -12.38 -10.45
N ASN A 71 4.41 -13.37 -9.96
CA ASN A 71 4.28 -14.67 -10.62
C ASN A 71 2.91 -14.83 -11.27
N LEU A 72 2.70 -15.94 -11.98
CA LEU A 72 1.43 -16.23 -12.66
C LEU A 72 0.23 -16.21 -11.71
N GLU A 73 0.40 -16.62 -10.45
CA GLU A 73 -0.69 -16.64 -9.48
C GLU A 73 -1.11 -15.23 -9.04
N VAL A 74 -0.16 -14.36 -8.73
CA VAL A 74 -0.41 -12.94 -8.44
C VAL A 74 -1.10 -12.29 -9.63
N SER A 75 -0.58 -12.49 -10.85
CA SER A 75 -1.16 -11.91 -12.07
C SER A 75 -2.58 -12.41 -12.31
N ARG A 76 -2.84 -13.71 -12.13
CA ARG A 76 -4.18 -14.30 -12.26
C ARG A 76 -5.18 -13.68 -11.27
N LEU A 77 -4.79 -13.53 -10.00
CA LEU A 77 -5.61 -12.89 -8.99
C LEU A 77 -5.85 -11.40 -9.30
N ALA A 78 -4.81 -10.68 -9.69
CA ALA A 78 -4.89 -9.26 -10.04
C ALA A 78 -5.79 -9.02 -11.26
N PHE A 79 -5.69 -9.82 -12.32
CA PHE A 79 -6.59 -9.72 -13.48
C PHE A 79 -8.05 -9.96 -13.10
N ARG A 80 -8.31 -10.93 -12.22
CA ARG A 80 -9.66 -11.23 -11.73
C ARG A 80 -10.25 -10.03 -10.96
N ILE A 81 -9.46 -9.41 -10.10
CA ILE A 81 -9.87 -8.21 -9.34
C ILE A 81 -10.07 -7.04 -10.30
N MET A 82 -9.08 -6.74 -11.15
CA MET A 82 -9.14 -5.68 -12.17
C MET A 82 -10.41 -5.75 -13.01
N LYS A 83 -10.73 -6.93 -13.56
CA LYS A 83 -11.89 -7.10 -14.44
C LYS A 83 -13.23 -6.97 -13.71
N LYS A 84 -13.36 -7.51 -12.50
CA LYS A 84 -14.63 -7.42 -11.75
C LYS A 84 -14.84 -6.07 -11.08
N ALA A 85 -13.78 -5.44 -10.58
CA ALA A 85 -13.85 -4.20 -9.81
C ALA A 85 -13.64 -2.95 -10.69
N GLY A 86 -13.16 -3.09 -11.93
CA GLY A 86 -12.87 -1.95 -12.80
C GLY A 86 -11.80 -1.03 -12.20
N VAL A 87 -10.67 -1.62 -11.82
CA VAL A 87 -9.49 -0.96 -11.22
C VAL A 87 -8.25 -1.26 -12.05
N THR A 88 -7.15 -0.54 -11.84
CA THR A 88 -5.92 -0.81 -12.60
C THR A 88 -5.25 -2.09 -12.11
N PHE A 89 -4.37 -2.67 -12.93
CA PHE A 89 -3.54 -3.79 -12.50
C PHE A 89 -2.64 -3.41 -11.31
N TYR A 90 -2.13 -2.16 -11.29
CA TYR A 90 -1.34 -1.63 -10.19
C TYR A 90 -2.10 -1.73 -8.87
N ASP A 91 -3.32 -1.19 -8.80
CA ASP A 91 -4.15 -1.25 -7.59
C ASP A 91 -4.54 -2.70 -7.24
N ALA A 92 -4.87 -3.52 -8.25
CA ALA A 92 -5.23 -4.92 -8.06
C ALA A 92 -4.06 -5.78 -7.53
N SER A 93 -2.81 -5.42 -7.86
CA SER A 93 -1.61 -6.18 -7.48
C SER A 93 -1.37 -6.20 -5.97
N TYR A 94 -1.66 -5.09 -5.28
CA TYR A 94 -1.57 -5.03 -3.81
C TYR A 94 -2.54 -6.01 -3.15
N HIS A 95 -3.78 -6.04 -3.63
CA HIS A 95 -4.81 -6.91 -3.07
C HIS A 95 -4.57 -8.37 -3.43
N ALA A 96 -4.14 -8.65 -4.67
CA ALA A 96 -3.73 -9.98 -5.10
C ALA A 96 -2.58 -10.53 -4.23
N LEU A 97 -1.58 -9.71 -3.94
CA LEU A 97 -0.47 -10.09 -3.06
C LEU A 97 -0.96 -10.40 -1.64
N ALA A 98 -1.86 -9.59 -1.09
CA ALA A 98 -2.44 -9.84 0.23
C ALA A 98 -3.21 -11.16 0.28
N LEU A 99 -4.01 -11.46 -0.76
CA LEU A 99 -4.72 -12.74 -0.86
C LEU A 99 -3.76 -13.93 -0.91
N LEU A 100 -2.71 -13.84 -1.72
CA LEU A 100 -1.71 -14.89 -1.86
C LEU A 100 -0.98 -15.17 -0.55
N LEU A 101 -0.59 -14.10 0.16
CA LEU A 101 0.11 -14.19 1.44
C LEU A 101 -0.81 -14.42 2.64
N LYS A 102 -2.12 -14.61 2.42
CA LYS A 102 -3.15 -14.69 3.47
C LYS A 102 -3.11 -13.50 4.45
N GLY A 103 -2.64 -12.35 3.98
CA GLY A 103 -2.61 -11.10 4.71
C GLY A 103 -3.88 -10.27 4.47
N THR A 104 -3.89 -9.05 5.03
CA THR A 104 -4.96 -8.06 4.80
C THR A 104 -4.40 -6.89 3.99
N PHE A 105 -5.02 -6.58 2.86
CA PHE A 105 -4.75 -5.37 2.12
C PHE A 105 -5.35 -4.17 2.84
N LEU A 106 -4.51 -3.29 3.38
CA LEU A 106 -4.94 -2.07 4.04
C LEU A 106 -4.85 -0.88 3.06
N THR A 107 -5.99 -0.23 2.80
CA THR A 107 -6.06 0.90 1.87
C THR A 107 -6.75 2.11 2.49
N ALA A 108 -6.30 3.32 2.14
CA ALA A 108 -7.05 4.55 2.43
C ALA A 108 -8.03 4.90 1.30
N ASP A 109 -7.97 4.21 0.16
CA ASP A 109 -8.86 4.45 -0.97
C ASP A 109 -10.21 3.77 -0.75
N LYS A 110 -11.19 4.57 -0.28
CA LYS A 110 -12.57 4.12 -0.11
C LYS A 110 -13.22 3.68 -1.41
N LYS A 111 -12.91 4.32 -2.55
CA LYS A 111 -13.50 3.95 -3.85
C LYS A 111 -13.00 2.57 -4.28
N TYR A 112 -11.71 2.29 -4.10
CA TYR A 112 -11.18 0.95 -4.33
C TYR A 112 -11.83 -0.07 -3.40
N TYR A 113 -11.90 0.22 -2.10
CA TYR A 113 -12.50 -0.69 -1.12
C TYR A 113 -13.93 -1.09 -1.50
N GLU A 114 -14.80 -0.13 -1.83
CA GLU A 114 -16.19 -0.45 -2.19
C GLU A 114 -16.29 -1.35 -3.42
N LYS A 115 -15.40 -1.15 -4.41
CA LYS A 115 -15.35 -1.96 -5.63
C LYS A 115 -14.78 -3.37 -5.40
N ALA A 116 -13.85 -3.53 -4.45
CA ALA A 116 -13.06 -4.75 -4.29
C ALA A 116 -13.36 -5.55 -3.01
N LYS A 117 -14.14 -5.03 -2.06
CA LYS A 117 -14.41 -5.69 -0.76
C LYS A 117 -14.97 -7.11 -0.87
N GLY A 118 -15.70 -7.41 -1.94
CA GLY A 118 -16.23 -8.76 -2.21
C GLY A 118 -15.16 -9.85 -2.42
N PHE A 119 -13.90 -9.47 -2.63
CA PHE A 119 -12.78 -10.41 -2.72
C PHE A 119 -12.21 -10.83 -1.36
N GLY A 120 -12.64 -10.21 -0.26
CA GLY A 120 -12.14 -10.48 1.09
C GLY A 120 -10.74 -9.89 1.33
N ASN A 121 -10.16 -10.13 2.51
CA ASN A 121 -8.79 -9.73 2.87
C ASN A 121 -8.44 -8.27 2.57
N ILE A 122 -9.38 -7.36 2.81
CA ILE A 122 -9.18 -5.92 2.62
C ILE A 122 -9.85 -5.14 3.75
N LYS A 123 -9.20 -4.09 4.21
CA LYS A 123 -9.68 -3.21 5.28
C LYS A 123 -9.36 -1.76 4.94
N LEU A 124 -10.22 -0.83 5.38
CA LEU A 124 -9.92 0.59 5.31
C LEU A 124 -8.95 0.97 6.41
N LEU A 125 -7.99 1.85 6.09
CA LEU A 125 -7.03 2.38 7.05
C LEU A 125 -7.72 3.03 8.26
N ARG A 126 -8.84 3.73 8.04
CA ARG A 126 -9.62 4.35 9.11
C ARG A 126 -10.16 3.36 10.16
N ASP A 127 -10.29 2.09 9.78
CA ASP A 127 -10.83 1.03 10.64
C ASP A 127 -9.72 0.28 11.40
N TYR A 128 -8.44 0.63 11.18
CA TYR A 128 -7.26 0.05 11.84
C TYR A 128 -7.13 0.48 13.32
#